data_AF-M7YI08-F1
#
_entry.id   AF-M7YI08-F1
#
_cell.length_a   1.000
_cell.length_b   1.000
_cell.length_c   1.000
_cell.angle_alpha   90.00
_cell.angle_beta   90.00
_cell.angle_gamma   90.00
#
_symmetry.space_group_name_H-M   'P 1'
#
loop_
_entity.id
_entity.type
_entity.pdbx_description
1 polymer ?
#
loop_
_entity_poly.entity_id
_entity_poly.type
_entity_poly.pdbx_seq_one_letter_code
_entity_poly.pdbx_strand_id
1 'polypeptide(L)'
;MLYWPMPNTLYVEGYALDRFAEGAWALQPVHQNKVGLVLDSGIEEELRLRHLQVADAARASLGLPVVEYTVTDAPLEIKTWFDPKCGKSTGSVGNSDSLLRAVDTLVNHAGVNAVAVVARFPDDDPEDSDCYREGKIGYTFLPCVLAGLSTAPQYVTRRQGTLDSGCIVASDVDSVILPRDACGGDGALAFSRTARKNKPLIITVQENETVLDDTPDKFGIEAICGFK
;
A
#
# COMPACT_ATOMS: atom_id res chain seq x y z
N MET A 1 -2.42 -9.72 4.69
CA MET A 1 -2.85 -9.08 3.43
C MET A 1 -4.24 -9.59 3.10
N LEU A 2 -5.23 -8.71 2.92
CA LEU A 2 -6.58 -9.11 2.53
C LEU A 2 -6.49 -9.72 1.12
N TYR A 3 -6.80 -11.01 1.01
CA TYR A 3 -6.69 -11.76 -0.26
C TYR A 3 -7.72 -11.28 -1.30
N TRP A 4 -8.75 -10.56 -0.87
CA TRP A 4 -9.84 -10.06 -1.69
C TRP A 4 -10.44 -8.78 -1.10
N PRO A 5 -10.89 -7.80 -1.92
CA PRO A 5 -11.57 -6.61 -1.43
C PRO A 5 -12.91 -6.95 -0.74
N MET A 6 -13.16 -6.33 0.41
CA MET A 6 -14.43 -6.45 1.12
C MET A 6 -15.27 -5.18 0.95
N PRO A 7 -16.60 -5.26 0.76
CA PRO A 7 -17.44 -4.08 0.45
C PRO A 7 -17.43 -2.97 1.50
N ASN A 8 -17.10 -3.30 2.75
CA ASN A 8 -17.10 -2.41 3.91
C ASN A 8 -15.69 -2.20 4.49
N THR A 9 -14.64 -2.42 3.70
CA THR A 9 -13.25 -2.22 4.13
C THR A 9 -12.49 -1.44 3.08
N LEU A 10 -11.80 -0.39 3.52
CA LEU A 10 -10.88 0.37 2.70
C LEU A 10 -9.45 0.01 3.10
N TYR A 11 -8.67 -0.48 2.15
CA TYR A 11 -7.25 -0.74 2.35
C TYR A 11 -6.45 0.52 2.03
N VAL A 12 -5.69 1.01 3.02
CA VAL A 12 -4.79 2.14 2.89
C VAL A 12 -3.53 1.82 3.70
N GLU A 13 -2.36 2.07 3.11
CA GLU A 13 -1.08 1.74 3.72
C GLU A 13 -0.03 2.84 3.50
N GLY A 14 1.08 2.73 4.23
CA GLY A 14 2.23 3.62 4.13
C GLY A 14 1.86 5.10 4.28
N TYR A 15 2.53 5.95 3.51
CA TYR A 15 2.41 7.40 3.60
C TYR A 15 0.96 7.91 3.48
N ALA A 16 0.12 7.26 2.68
CA ALA A 16 -1.28 7.67 2.51
C ALA A 16 -2.09 7.56 3.82
N LEU A 17 -1.83 6.51 4.62
CA LEU A 17 -2.48 6.31 5.91
C LEU A 17 -2.07 7.41 6.89
N ASP A 18 -0.79 7.78 6.93
CA ASP A 18 -0.29 8.86 7.78
C ASP A 18 -0.92 10.20 7.40
N ARG A 19 -0.98 10.53 6.09
CA ARG A 19 -1.63 11.76 5.60
C ARG A 19 -3.13 11.78 5.86
N PHE A 20 -3.79 10.63 5.80
CA PHE A 20 -5.19 10.51 6.20
C PHE A 20 -5.33 10.80 7.70
N ALA A 21 -4.57 10.13 8.57
CA ALA A 21 -4.63 10.31 10.02
C ALA A 21 -4.42 11.77 10.44
N GLU A 22 -3.43 12.45 9.84
CA GLU A 22 -3.18 13.89 10.02
C GLU A 22 -4.35 14.78 9.55
N GLY A 23 -5.26 14.25 8.73
CA GLY A 23 -6.39 14.98 8.15
C GLY A 23 -6.01 15.82 6.94
N ALA A 24 -4.85 15.56 6.34
CA ALA A 24 -4.41 16.22 5.12
C ALA A 24 -5.13 15.64 3.89
N TRP A 25 -5.38 14.33 3.90
CA TRP A 25 -6.06 13.60 2.84
C TRP A 25 -7.40 13.04 3.33
N ALA A 26 -8.34 12.90 2.40
CA ALA A 26 -9.58 12.16 2.58
C ALA A 26 -9.57 10.92 1.67
N LEU A 27 -10.36 9.91 2.03
CA LEU A 27 -10.53 8.68 1.26
C LEU A 27 -11.87 8.74 0.54
N GLN A 28 -11.85 8.66 -0.78
CA GLN A 28 -13.06 8.55 -1.59
C GLN A 28 -13.28 7.08 -1.96
N PRO A 29 -14.32 6.42 -1.40
CA PRO A 29 -14.68 5.07 -1.82
C PRO A 29 -15.02 5.06 -3.31
N VAL A 30 -14.65 3.97 -3.98
CA VAL A 30 -14.94 3.77 -5.40
C VAL A 30 -15.52 2.39 -5.62
N HIS A 31 -16.41 2.26 -6.61
CA HIS A 31 -16.94 0.97 -7.00
C HIS A 31 -15.96 0.17 -7.85
N GLN A 32 -15.22 0.84 -8.74
CA GLN A 32 -14.26 0.20 -9.62
C GLN A 32 -13.23 1.21 -10.15
N ASN A 33 -11.96 0.92 -9.95
CA ASN A 33 -10.83 1.63 -10.55
C ASN A 33 -10.51 1.08 -11.94
N LYS A 34 -9.82 1.89 -12.75
CA LYS A 34 -9.09 1.44 -13.94
C LYS A 34 -7.65 1.22 -13.51
N VAL A 35 -7.22 -0.05 -13.51
CA VAL A 35 -5.90 -0.43 -13.02
C VAL A 35 -4.92 -0.46 -14.19
N GLY A 36 -3.80 0.26 -14.05
CA GLY A 36 -2.67 0.19 -14.96
C GLY A 36 -1.50 -0.56 -14.34
N LEU A 37 -0.68 -1.17 -15.18
CA LEU A 37 0.46 -1.97 -14.76
C LEU A 37 1.78 -1.36 -15.24
N VAL A 38 2.68 -1.02 -14.32
CA VAL A 38 4.06 -0.64 -14.64
C VAL A 38 4.95 -1.86 -14.45
N LEU A 39 5.72 -2.20 -15.48
CA LEU A 39 6.73 -3.24 -15.44
C LEU A 39 8.11 -2.59 -15.52
N ASP A 40 8.97 -2.88 -14.55
CA ASP A 40 10.35 -2.42 -14.56
C ASP A 40 11.13 -3.05 -15.73
N SER A 41 11.80 -2.22 -16.53
CA SER A 41 12.65 -2.69 -17.64
C SER A 41 13.83 -3.54 -17.18
N GLY A 42 14.21 -3.46 -15.90
CA GLY A 42 15.22 -4.31 -15.28
C GLY A 42 14.79 -5.78 -15.15
N ILE A 43 13.49 -6.09 -15.26
CA ILE A 43 12.97 -7.46 -15.23
C ILE A 43 13.30 -8.17 -16.55
N GLU A 44 13.79 -9.40 -16.47
CA GLU A 44 14.04 -10.28 -17.60
C GLU A 44 12.80 -10.44 -18.48
N GLU A 45 13.00 -10.49 -19.79
CA GLU A 45 11.91 -10.52 -20.77
C GLU A 45 10.94 -11.69 -20.56
N GLU A 46 11.45 -12.89 -20.24
CA GLU A 46 10.62 -14.06 -19.96
C GLU A 46 9.76 -13.89 -18.69
N LEU A 47 10.32 -13.30 -17.63
CA LEU A 47 9.58 -13.06 -16.38
C LEU A 47 8.52 -11.97 -16.58
N ARG A 48 8.85 -10.94 -17.35
CA ARG A 48 7.91 -9.88 -17.75
C ARG A 48 6.72 -10.46 -18.51
N LEU A 49 6.96 -11.36 -19.46
CA LEU A 49 5.91 -12.05 -20.19
C LEU A 49 4.98 -12.84 -19.26
N ARG A 50 5.54 -13.52 -18.25
CA ARG A 50 4.74 -14.26 -17.25
C ARG A 50 3.82 -13.31 -16.45
N HIS A 51 4.30 -12.13 -16.05
CA HIS A 51 3.45 -11.15 -15.36
C HIS A 51 2.32 -10.62 -16.25
N LEU A 52 2.59 -10.40 -17.53
CA LEU A 52 1.55 -10.03 -18.50
C LEU A 52 0.50 -11.12 -18.65
N GLN A 53 0.92 -12.38 -18.77
CA GLN A 53 0.01 -13.53 -18.81
C GLN A 53 -0.83 -13.66 -17.54
N VAL A 54 -0.26 -13.37 -16.36
CA VAL A 54 -0.99 -13.34 -15.09
C VAL A 54 -2.02 -12.21 -15.06
N ALA A 55 -1.67 -11.01 -15.54
CA ALA A 55 -2.60 -9.89 -15.62
C ALA A 55 -3.76 -10.17 -16.59
N ASP A 56 -3.45 -10.76 -17.75
CA ASP A 56 -4.45 -11.20 -18.73
C ASP A 56 -5.37 -12.28 -18.17
N ALA A 57 -4.80 -13.26 -17.46
CA ALA A 57 -5.57 -14.31 -16.79
C ALA A 57 -6.48 -13.72 -15.70
N ALA A 58 -5.99 -12.77 -14.90
CA ALA A 58 -6.78 -12.10 -13.87
C ALA A 58 -7.92 -11.27 -14.49
N ARG A 59 -7.66 -10.56 -15.59
CA ARG A 59 -8.68 -9.86 -16.36
C ARG A 59 -9.76 -10.81 -16.89
N ALA A 60 -9.36 -11.94 -17.48
CA ALA A 60 -10.29 -12.88 -18.11
C ALA A 60 -11.09 -13.74 -17.10
N SER A 61 -10.45 -14.16 -16.00
CA SER A 61 -11.06 -15.10 -15.03
C SER A 61 -11.74 -14.41 -13.87
N LEU A 62 -11.21 -13.27 -13.39
CA LEU A 62 -11.72 -12.53 -12.23
C LEU A 62 -12.46 -11.25 -12.62
N GLY A 63 -12.44 -10.87 -13.90
CA GLY A 63 -13.06 -9.64 -14.38
C GLY A 63 -12.35 -8.36 -13.91
N LEU A 64 -11.07 -8.46 -13.53
CA LEU A 64 -10.35 -7.30 -13.00
C LEU A 64 -10.13 -6.23 -14.08
N PRO A 65 -10.30 -4.94 -13.75
CA PRO A 65 -10.26 -3.84 -14.70
C PRO A 65 -8.82 -3.40 -15.04
N VAL A 66 -7.97 -4.34 -15.44
CA VAL A 66 -6.62 -4.06 -15.92
C VAL A 66 -6.73 -3.54 -17.36
N VAL A 67 -6.42 -2.26 -17.57
CA VAL A 67 -6.71 -1.57 -18.84
C VAL A 67 -5.50 -1.42 -19.75
N GLU A 68 -4.32 -1.17 -19.18
CA GLU A 68 -3.10 -0.90 -19.95
C GLU A 68 -1.86 -1.24 -19.11
N TYR A 69 -0.75 -1.54 -19.78
CA TYR A 69 0.56 -1.63 -19.14
C TYR A 69 1.59 -0.75 -19.83
N THR A 70 2.65 -0.40 -19.09
CA THR A 70 3.83 0.25 -19.65
C THR A 70 5.08 -0.37 -19.06
N VAL A 71 6.18 -0.29 -19.80
CA VAL A 71 7.50 -0.63 -19.29
C VAL A 71 8.24 0.67 -18.96
N THR A 72 9.00 0.68 -17.87
CA THR A 72 9.85 1.83 -17.52
C THR A 72 10.92 2.07 -18.60
N ASP A 73 11.35 3.31 -18.79
CA ASP A 73 12.37 3.65 -19.80
C ASP A 73 13.81 3.40 -19.32
N ALA A 74 13.98 3.11 -18.02
CA ALA A 74 15.22 2.68 -17.39
C ALA A 74 14.92 1.72 -16.23
N PRO A 75 15.86 0.83 -15.85
CA PRO A 75 15.69 -0.04 -14.69
C PRO A 75 15.45 0.76 -13.42
N LEU A 76 14.55 0.33 -12.54
CA LEU A 76 14.23 1.09 -11.32
C LEU A 76 15.35 1.11 -10.28
N GLU A 77 16.26 0.12 -10.35
CA GLU A 77 17.40 -0.03 -9.42
C GLU A 77 16.95 -0.02 -7.95
N ILE A 78 16.06 -0.95 -7.61
CA ILE A 78 15.62 -1.13 -6.21
C ILE A 78 16.81 -1.55 -5.37
N LYS A 79 17.01 -0.88 -4.24
CA LYS A 79 18.02 -1.22 -3.23
C LYS A 79 17.30 -1.54 -1.94
N THR A 80 17.72 -2.62 -1.30
CA THR A 80 17.22 -3.08 0.01
C THR A 80 18.38 -3.11 0.99
N TRP A 81 18.11 -2.80 2.25
CA TRP A 81 19.07 -3.03 3.33
C TRP A 81 18.34 -3.26 4.65
N PHE A 82 18.98 -4.03 5.51
CA PHE A 82 18.50 -4.32 6.85
C PHE A 82 19.20 -3.42 7.86
N ASP A 83 18.45 -2.80 8.77
CA ASP A 83 19.03 -2.12 9.93
C ASP A 83 19.16 -3.12 11.09
N PRO A 84 20.39 -3.60 11.40
CA PRO A 84 20.60 -4.59 12.45
C PRO A 84 20.31 -4.06 13.87
N LYS A 85 20.18 -2.74 14.06
CA LYS A 85 19.91 -2.16 15.38
C LYS A 85 18.43 -2.17 15.73
N CYS A 86 17.55 -1.99 14.75
CA CYS A 86 16.11 -1.93 14.98
C CYS A 86 15.33 -3.08 14.31
N GLY A 87 16.01 -3.97 13.58
CA GLY A 87 15.40 -5.11 12.91
C GLY A 87 14.53 -4.73 11.70
N LYS A 88 14.60 -3.47 11.22
CA LYS A 88 13.77 -2.98 10.12
C LYS A 88 14.43 -3.27 8.78
N SER A 89 13.68 -3.85 7.86
CA SER A 89 14.03 -3.88 6.44
C SER A 89 13.57 -2.58 5.78
N THR A 90 14.42 -1.96 4.99
CA THR A 90 14.13 -0.71 4.28
C THR A 90 14.77 -0.72 2.89
N GLY A 91 14.46 0.29 2.08
CA GLY A 91 14.94 0.35 0.71
C GLY A 91 14.77 1.71 0.04
N SER A 92 15.26 1.80 -1.19
CA SER A 92 15.14 2.98 -2.03
C SER A 92 14.95 2.60 -3.49
N VAL A 93 14.23 3.43 -4.23
CA VAL A 93 14.14 3.36 -5.69
C VAL A 93 15.25 4.24 -6.27
N GLY A 94 16.17 3.68 -7.06
CA GLY A 94 17.26 4.43 -7.68
C GLY A 94 16.76 5.41 -8.74
N ASN A 95 16.03 4.91 -9.74
CA ASN A 95 15.54 5.70 -10.88
C ASN A 95 14.05 6.07 -10.74
N SER A 96 13.69 6.79 -9.67
CA SER A 96 12.29 7.18 -9.39
C SER A 96 11.66 8.02 -10.51
N ASP A 97 12.43 8.83 -11.23
CA ASP A 97 11.91 9.62 -12.36
C ASP A 97 11.40 8.72 -13.50
N SER A 98 12.01 7.55 -13.72
CA SER A 98 11.56 6.58 -14.72
C SER A 98 10.20 6.00 -14.33
N LEU A 99 10.02 5.67 -13.06
CA LEU A 99 8.73 5.25 -12.50
C LEU A 99 7.67 6.35 -12.69
N LEU A 100 8.01 7.60 -12.38
CA LEU A 100 7.06 8.71 -12.51
C LEU A 100 6.64 8.93 -13.97
N ARG A 101 7.55 8.86 -14.94
CA ARG A 101 7.20 8.96 -16.39
C ARG A 101 6.30 7.81 -16.85
N ALA A 102 6.57 6.59 -16.38
CA ALA A 102 5.74 5.43 -16.67
C ALA A 102 4.32 5.60 -16.10
N VAL A 103 4.20 6.02 -14.83
CA VAL A 103 2.91 6.31 -14.19
C VAL A 103 2.19 7.45 -14.91
N ASP A 104 2.88 8.53 -15.26
CA ASP A 104 2.32 9.67 -15.99
C ASP A 104 1.72 9.23 -17.33
N THR A 105 2.41 8.33 -18.04
CA THR A 105 1.90 7.73 -19.28
C THR A 105 0.57 7.03 -19.06
N LEU A 106 0.46 6.17 -18.04
CA LEU A 106 -0.77 5.45 -17.73
C LEU A 106 -1.91 6.38 -17.32
N VAL A 107 -1.62 7.37 -16.48
CA VAL A 107 -2.63 8.31 -15.97
C VAL A 107 -3.14 9.21 -17.10
N ASN A 108 -2.25 9.86 -17.85
CA ASN A 108 -2.62 10.89 -18.81
C ASN A 108 -3.05 10.33 -20.17
N HIS A 109 -2.52 9.17 -20.59
CA HIS A 109 -2.82 8.60 -21.90
C HIS A 109 -3.83 7.45 -21.85
N ALA A 110 -3.85 6.65 -20.77
CA ALA A 110 -4.77 5.52 -20.62
C ALA A 110 -5.93 5.80 -19.62
N GLY A 111 -5.91 6.94 -18.92
CA GLY A 111 -6.95 7.31 -17.96
C GLY A 111 -7.02 6.36 -16.77
N VAL A 112 -5.89 5.78 -16.38
CA VAL A 112 -5.72 4.91 -15.21
C VAL A 112 -5.83 5.74 -13.93
N ASN A 113 -6.47 5.20 -12.90
CA ASN A 113 -6.59 5.85 -11.59
C ASN A 113 -6.10 4.97 -10.42
N ALA A 114 -5.56 3.78 -10.71
CA ALA A 114 -4.85 2.95 -9.75
C ALA A 114 -3.70 2.23 -10.46
N VAL A 115 -2.50 2.20 -9.88
CA VAL A 115 -1.32 1.64 -10.56
C VAL A 115 -0.72 0.52 -9.72
N ALA A 116 -0.50 -0.63 -10.36
CA ALA A 116 0.35 -1.69 -9.85
C ALA A 116 1.75 -1.55 -10.45
N VAL A 117 2.79 -1.75 -9.64
CA VAL A 117 4.18 -1.71 -10.10
C VAL A 117 4.81 -3.07 -9.82
N VAL A 118 5.39 -3.69 -10.84
CA VAL A 118 6.23 -4.88 -10.72
C VAL A 118 7.66 -4.46 -10.99
N ALA A 119 8.51 -4.55 -9.96
CA ALA A 119 9.89 -4.09 -10.00
C ALA A 119 10.89 -5.24 -9.85
N ARG A 120 12.09 -5.10 -10.42
CA ARG A 120 13.19 -6.01 -10.11
C ARG A 120 13.74 -5.67 -8.73
N PHE A 121 13.73 -6.66 -7.83
CA PHE A 121 14.46 -6.60 -6.57
C PHE A 121 15.85 -7.24 -6.74
N PRO A 122 16.85 -6.80 -5.98
CA PRO A 122 18.16 -7.46 -5.97
C PRO A 122 18.02 -8.90 -5.44
N ASP A 123 18.79 -9.81 -6.03
CA ASP A 123 18.87 -11.20 -5.57
C ASP A 123 19.78 -11.24 -4.34
N ASP A 124 19.21 -11.10 -3.14
CA ASP A 124 19.97 -11.05 -1.89
C ASP A 124 20.46 -12.44 -1.42
N ASP A 125 19.89 -13.54 -1.96
CA ASP A 125 20.30 -14.93 -1.65
C ASP A 125 20.24 -15.83 -2.92
N PRO A 126 21.30 -16.60 -3.28
CA PRO A 126 21.27 -17.50 -4.42
C PRO A 126 20.16 -18.57 -4.36
N GLU A 127 19.73 -18.99 -3.16
CA GLU A 127 18.61 -19.94 -2.98
C GLU A 127 17.24 -19.32 -3.31
N ASP A 128 17.06 -18.02 -3.06
CA ASP A 128 15.86 -17.29 -3.46
C ASP A 128 15.79 -17.10 -4.97
N SER A 129 16.95 -16.97 -5.64
CA SER A 129 17.03 -16.83 -7.10
C SER A 129 16.46 -18.07 -7.82
N ASP A 130 16.73 -19.28 -7.31
CA ASP A 130 16.22 -20.52 -7.89
C ASP A 130 14.71 -20.68 -7.65
N CYS A 131 14.22 -20.32 -6.45
CA CYS A 131 12.78 -20.28 -6.16
C CYS A 131 12.02 -19.23 -6.99
N TYR A 132 12.61 -18.06 -7.26
CA TYR A 132 12.04 -17.02 -8.13
C TYR A 132 11.98 -17.49 -9.60
N ARG A 133 13.06 -18.11 -10.08
CA ARG A 133 13.18 -18.65 -11.46
C ARG A 133 12.22 -19.82 -11.70
N GLU A 134 12.05 -20.68 -10.70
CA GLU A 134 11.10 -21.80 -10.70
C GLU A 134 9.64 -21.36 -10.42
N GLY A 135 9.40 -20.06 -10.14
CA GLY A 135 8.07 -19.50 -9.91
C GLY A 135 7.41 -19.92 -8.60
N LYS A 136 8.20 -20.38 -7.63
CA LYS A 136 7.74 -20.81 -6.30
C LYS A 136 7.42 -19.65 -5.36
N ILE A 137 7.90 -18.42 -5.63
CA ILE A 137 7.75 -17.26 -4.72
C ILE A 137 6.99 -16.04 -5.33
N GLY A 138 6.89 -15.87 -6.66
CA GLY A 138 6.70 -14.50 -7.20
C GLY A 138 5.41 -14.11 -7.95
N TYR A 139 4.55 -15.03 -8.41
CA TYR A 139 3.47 -14.65 -9.36
C TYR A 139 2.06 -14.59 -8.75
N THR A 140 1.85 -15.22 -7.60
CA THR A 140 0.52 -15.34 -6.96
C THR A 140 0.06 -14.05 -6.27
N PHE A 141 0.96 -13.11 -6.01
CA PHE A 141 0.62 -11.84 -5.37
C PHE A 141 0.03 -10.82 -6.34
N LEU A 142 0.43 -10.83 -7.63
CA LEU A 142 -0.06 -9.85 -8.59
C LEU A 142 -1.60 -9.86 -8.73
N PRO A 143 -2.29 -11.01 -8.85
CA PRO A 143 -3.75 -11.03 -8.86
C PRO A 143 -4.38 -10.41 -7.60
N CYS A 144 -3.78 -10.64 -6.43
CA CYS A 144 -4.27 -10.08 -5.16
C CYS A 144 -4.11 -8.56 -5.11
N VAL A 145 -2.96 -8.04 -5.57
CA VAL A 145 -2.69 -6.61 -5.70
C VAL A 145 -3.67 -5.96 -6.67
N LEU A 146 -3.86 -6.55 -7.85
CA LEU A 146 -4.82 -6.07 -8.85
C LEU A 146 -6.26 -6.07 -8.31
N ALA A 147 -6.64 -7.11 -7.56
CA ALA A 147 -7.96 -7.19 -6.94
C ALA A 147 -8.15 -6.10 -5.88
N GLY A 148 -7.16 -5.88 -5.00
CA GLY A 148 -7.19 -4.80 -4.01
C GLY A 148 -7.27 -3.42 -4.66
N LEU A 149 -6.43 -3.16 -5.66
CA LEU A 149 -6.42 -1.90 -6.40
C LEU A 149 -7.71 -1.65 -7.17
N SER A 150 -8.43 -2.70 -7.59
CA SER A 150 -9.69 -2.54 -8.32
C SER A 150 -10.77 -1.80 -7.52
N THR A 151 -10.71 -1.80 -6.19
CA THR A 151 -11.66 -1.08 -5.32
C THR A 151 -10.96 -0.22 -4.26
N ALA A 152 -9.64 -0.01 -4.38
CA ALA A 152 -8.90 0.84 -3.45
C ALA A 152 -9.45 2.27 -3.47
N PRO A 153 -9.60 2.93 -2.30
CA PRO A 153 -10.11 4.30 -2.25
C PRO A 153 -9.18 5.26 -2.99
N GLN A 154 -9.77 6.31 -3.58
CA GLN A 154 -9.00 7.41 -4.16
C GLN A 154 -8.60 8.41 -3.08
N TYR A 155 -7.40 8.98 -3.20
CA TYR A 155 -6.90 9.97 -2.26
C TYR A 155 -7.28 11.38 -2.71
N VAL A 156 -8.03 12.09 -1.88
CA VAL A 156 -8.47 13.46 -2.15
C VAL A 156 -7.72 14.42 -1.25
N THR A 157 -6.99 15.36 -1.85
CA THR A 157 -6.36 16.45 -1.11
C THR A 157 -7.36 17.58 -0.92
N ARG A 158 -7.36 18.20 0.26
CA ARG A 158 -8.24 19.34 0.57
C ARG A 158 -7.76 20.60 -0.16
N ARG A 159 -8.04 20.72 -1.45
CA ARG A 159 -7.85 21.97 -2.23
C ARG A 159 -9.20 22.66 -2.41
N GLN A 160 -9.39 23.75 -1.65
CA GLN A 160 -10.48 24.71 -1.75
C GLN A 160 -11.92 24.15 -1.73
N GLY A 161 -12.56 24.20 -0.56
CA GLY A 161 -13.98 24.52 -0.47
C GLY A 161 -14.92 23.41 -0.04
N THR A 162 -14.89 22.24 -0.65
CA THR A 162 -15.84 21.16 -0.34
C THR A 162 -15.22 19.81 -0.66
N LEU A 163 -15.18 18.91 0.34
CA LEU A 163 -15.01 17.50 0.07
C LEU A 163 -16.29 16.98 -0.58
N ASP A 164 -16.17 16.17 -1.63
CA ASP A 164 -17.32 15.54 -2.26
C ASP A 164 -18.14 14.75 -1.22
N SER A 165 -19.47 14.77 -1.37
CA SER A 165 -20.38 13.98 -0.55
C SER A 165 -20.01 12.49 -0.68
N GLY A 166 -19.55 11.89 0.42
CA GLY A 166 -19.17 10.47 0.48
C GLY A 166 -17.69 10.19 0.73
N CYS A 167 -16.84 11.22 0.81
CA CYS A 167 -15.47 11.02 1.29
C CYS A 167 -15.45 10.72 2.80
N ILE A 168 -14.59 9.80 3.21
CA ILE A 168 -14.26 9.55 4.61
C ILE A 168 -13.07 10.44 4.97
N VAL A 169 -13.22 11.20 6.05
CA VAL A 169 -12.14 11.99 6.63
C VAL A 169 -11.73 11.40 7.97
N ALA A 170 -10.54 11.76 8.45
CA ALA A 170 -10.05 11.24 9.72
C ALA A 170 -10.85 11.72 10.95
N SER A 171 -11.79 12.66 10.82
CA SER A 171 -12.77 12.95 11.88
C SER A 171 -13.94 11.98 11.94
N ASP A 172 -14.12 11.14 10.92
CA ASP A 172 -15.15 10.09 10.87
C ASP A 172 -14.64 8.78 11.50
N VAL A 173 -13.39 8.74 11.96
CA VAL A 173 -12.79 7.58 12.63
C VAL A 173 -13.15 7.62 14.11
N ASP A 174 -13.97 6.66 14.55
CA ASP A 174 -14.38 6.53 15.95
C ASP A 174 -13.34 5.79 16.81
N SER A 175 -12.60 4.86 16.22
CA SER A 175 -11.60 4.06 16.93
C SER A 175 -10.42 3.64 16.05
N VAL A 176 -9.27 3.42 16.70
CA VAL A 176 -8.06 2.89 16.07
C VAL A 176 -7.61 1.66 16.86
N ILE A 177 -7.43 0.54 16.16
CA ILE A 177 -7.01 -0.73 16.75
C ILE A 177 -5.61 -1.06 16.24
N LEU A 178 -4.69 -1.36 17.16
CA LEU A 178 -3.30 -1.67 16.84
C LEU A 178 -2.67 -2.62 17.87
N PRO A 179 -1.56 -3.32 17.53
CA PRO A 179 -0.74 -4.02 18.51
C PRO A 179 -0.35 -3.13 19.69
N ARG A 180 -0.28 -3.69 20.90
CA ARG A 180 0.13 -2.94 22.10
C ARG A 180 1.51 -2.30 21.96
N ASP A 181 2.41 -2.92 21.22
CA ASP A 181 3.80 -2.49 21.08
C ASP A 181 4.07 -1.75 19.77
N ALA A 182 3.05 -1.35 19.00
CA ALA A 182 3.18 -0.67 17.71
C ALA A 182 2.56 0.75 17.67
N CYS A 183 2.50 1.46 18.80
CA CYS A 183 1.85 2.78 18.89
C CYS A 183 2.72 3.96 18.43
N GLY A 184 3.95 3.70 17.98
CA GLY A 184 4.96 4.73 17.66
C GLY A 184 4.88 5.28 16.23
N GLY A 185 4.05 4.67 15.36
CA GLY A 185 3.89 5.12 13.97
C GLY A 185 3.21 6.47 13.84
N ASP A 186 3.56 7.23 12.80
CA ASP A 186 3.04 8.59 12.58
C ASP A 186 1.51 8.63 12.51
N GLY A 187 0.87 7.69 11.83
CA GLY A 187 -0.60 7.56 11.83
C GLY A 187 -1.21 7.36 13.22
N ALA A 188 -0.64 6.50 14.06
CA ALA A 188 -1.13 6.26 15.42
C ALA A 188 -0.94 7.50 16.32
N LEU A 189 0.20 8.17 16.18
CA LEU A 189 0.48 9.43 16.87
C LEU A 189 -0.44 10.56 16.41
N ALA A 190 -0.74 10.65 15.12
CA ALA A 190 -1.64 11.66 14.56
C ALA A 190 -3.08 11.50 15.10
N PHE A 191 -3.58 10.26 15.18
CA PHE A 191 -4.89 9.99 15.77
C PHE A 191 -4.92 10.24 17.29
N SER A 192 -3.88 9.86 18.02
CA SER A 192 -3.85 10.02 19.48
C SER A 192 -3.65 11.47 19.95
N ARG A 193 -2.93 12.29 19.17
CA ARG A 193 -2.61 13.69 19.50
C ARG A 193 -3.55 14.71 18.84
N THR A 194 -4.58 14.24 18.16
CA THR A 194 -5.49 15.12 17.41
C THR A 194 -6.19 16.12 18.35
N ALA A 195 -6.16 17.41 18.01
CA ALA A 195 -6.87 18.47 18.75
C ALA A 195 -8.37 18.55 18.38
N ARG A 196 -8.88 17.53 17.68
CA ARG A 196 -10.27 17.48 17.20
C ARG A 196 -11.23 17.22 18.37
N LYS A 197 -12.45 17.74 18.23
CA LYS A 197 -13.53 17.60 19.24
C LYS A 197 -13.88 16.14 19.53
N ASN A 198 -13.83 15.29 18.50
CA ASN A 198 -14.00 13.85 18.61
C ASN A 198 -12.64 13.21 18.37
N LYS A 199 -11.97 12.83 19.47
CA LYS A 199 -10.75 12.04 19.42
C LYS A 199 -11.13 10.56 19.28
N PRO A 200 -10.52 9.80 18.36
CA PRO A 200 -10.80 8.38 18.24
C PRO A 200 -10.36 7.63 19.50
N LEU A 201 -11.12 6.59 19.85
CA LEU A 201 -10.75 5.65 20.90
C LEU A 201 -9.56 4.79 20.44
N ILE A 202 -8.46 4.84 21.16
CA ILE A 202 -7.31 3.96 20.89
C ILE A 202 -7.49 2.64 21.63
N ILE A 203 -7.45 1.52 20.91
CA ILE A 203 -7.59 0.16 21.44
C ILE A 203 -6.33 -0.62 21.11
N THR A 204 -5.63 -1.10 22.12
CA THR A 204 -4.45 -1.94 21.94
C THR A 204 -4.72 -3.39 22.24
N VAL A 205 -4.29 -4.28 21.35
CA VAL A 205 -4.40 -5.75 21.48
C VAL A 205 -3.13 -6.29 22.11
N GLN A 206 -3.23 -7.07 23.20
CA GLN A 206 -2.06 -7.53 23.96
C GLN A 206 -1.41 -8.77 23.34
N GLU A 207 -2.21 -9.62 22.70
CA GLU A 207 -1.87 -10.94 22.18
C GLU A 207 -1.19 -10.84 20.82
N ASN A 208 -1.35 -9.70 20.14
CA ASN A 208 -0.71 -9.42 18.87
C ASN A 208 0.62 -8.70 19.14
N GLU A 209 1.62 -9.44 19.59
CA GLU A 209 2.97 -8.92 19.87
C GLU A 209 3.75 -8.72 18.57
N THR A 210 4.56 -7.68 18.52
CA THR A 210 5.45 -7.35 17.40
C THR A 210 6.90 -7.26 17.88
N VAL A 211 7.85 -7.09 16.96
CA VAL A 211 9.26 -6.84 17.30
C VAL A 211 9.52 -5.38 17.75
N LEU A 212 8.48 -4.54 17.73
CA LEU A 212 8.55 -3.16 18.18
C LEU A 212 8.41 -3.09 19.71
N ASP A 213 8.73 -1.93 20.28
CA ASP A 213 8.61 -1.68 21.72
C ASP A 213 7.94 -0.31 21.94
N ASP A 214 6.98 0.02 21.09
CA ASP A 214 6.32 1.31 21.05
C ASP A 214 5.00 1.27 21.83
N THR A 215 5.08 1.19 23.15
CA THR A 215 3.88 1.08 24.02
C THR A 215 3.16 2.42 24.22
N PRO A 216 1.83 2.42 24.48
CA PRO A 216 1.07 3.65 24.74
C PRO A 216 1.68 4.56 25.80
N ASP A 217 2.20 3.97 26.88
CA ASP A 217 2.80 4.70 28.02
C ASP A 217 4.01 5.53 27.59
N LYS A 218 4.83 5.03 26.66
CA LYS A 218 6.01 5.75 26.15
C LYS A 218 5.66 7.01 25.38
N PHE A 219 4.46 7.05 24.77
CA PHE A 219 4.01 8.15 23.94
C PHE A 219 2.91 9.01 24.59
N GLY A 220 2.50 8.68 25.82
CA GLY A 220 1.42 9.37 26.54
C GLY A 220 0.05 9.16 25.89
N ILE A 221 -0.18 7.99 25.29
CA ILE A 221 -1.42 7.67 24.60
C ILE A 221 -2.40 7.04 25.58
N GLU A 222 -3.56 7.66 25.75
CA GLU A 222 -4.69 7.07 26.46
C GLU A 222 -5.32 5.98 25.57
N ALA A 223 -5.07 4.72 25.93
CA ALA A 223 -5.55 3.55 25.19
C ALA A 223 -6.30 2.58 26.12
N ILE A 224 -7.36 1.96 25.59
CA ILE A 224 -8.00 0.81 26.22
C ILE A 224 -7.21 -0.44 25.85
N CYS A 225 -6.70 -1.14 26.85
CA CYS A 225 -6.14 -2.47 26.71
C CYS A 225 -7.29 -3.50 26.81
N GLY A 226 -7.58 -4.22 25.73
CA GLY A 226 -8.74 -5.12 25.69
C GLY A 226 -8.50 -6.42 24.95
N PHE A 227 -8.96 -7.51 25.59
CA PHE A 227 -9.13 -8.91 25.15
C PHE A 227 -7.96 -9.89 25.34
N LYS A 228 -7.78 -10.43 26.56
CA LYS A 228 -7.23 -11.79 26.75
C LYS A 228 -8.11 -12.85 26.09
#